data_AF-A0A9P9T4A6-F1
#
_entry.id   AF-A0A9P9T4A6-F1
#
_cell.length_a   1.000
_cell.length_b   1.000
_cell.length_c   1.000
_cell.angle_alpha   90.00
_cell.angle_beta   90.00
_cell.angle_gamma   90.00
#
_symmetry.space_group_name_H-M   'P 1'
#
loop_
_entity.id
_entity.type
_entity.pdbx_description
1 polymer ?
#
loop_
_entity_poly.entity_id
_entity_poly.type
_entity_poly.pdbx_seq_one_letter_code
_entity_poly.pdbx_strand_id
1 'polypeptide(L)'
;MQTTAASAQATIQIFHARVAAAEKQGYITQAAINEQQFQDTYSPCNALSLLHDLQCGHRIQTEYLASCGVLCVRPTGGPPFVCPTCLIDVVRAEVALEDLTLQLNDDISMKDNSPTQEEKARRFADKYVQAMVKKGYRTCKVVSKLDEPRLQFFDQFMREDGFGGVEDKPEEEESPRLHKRPSMSAHKNFTKQDIGSGRAHQSSGKWDFRGTDFLAERHEGADVTLSIDTTKQGSERAQRGGEAAMDSLPEHFADSHVDLPPEDDATEAVRKAIEMFALM
;
A
#
# COMPACT_ATOMS: atom_id res chain seq x y z
N MET A 1 -21.80 25.10 -66.16
CA MET A 1 -22.50 25.13 -64.86
C MET A 1 -22.08 24.00 -63.90
N GLN A 2 -21.25 23.03 -64.27
CA GLN A 2 -20.85 21.92 -63.38
C GLN A 2 -19.75 22.28 -62.35
N THR A 3 -19.00 23.37 -62.55
CA THR A 3 -17.87 23.75 -61.69
C THR A 3 -18.27 24.23 -60.29
N THR A 4 -19.51 24.70 -60.11
CA THR A 4 -19.98 25.24 -58.81
C THR A 4 -20.31 24.13 -57.81
N ALA A 5 -20.80 22.98 -58.27
CA ALA A 5 -21.15 21.85 -57.40
C ALA A 5 -19.91 21.21 -56.75
N ALA A 6 -18.83 21.03 -57.52
CA ALA A 6 -17.57 20.48 -57.00
C ALA A 6 -16.94 21.39 -55.94
N SER A 7 -16.98 22.71 -56.15
CA SER A 7 -16.47 23.68 -55.17
C SER A 7 -17.26 23.66 -53.86
N ALA A 8 -18.58 23.54 -53.93
CA ALA A 8 -19.44 23.46 -52.76
C ALA A 8 -19.17 22.18 -51.94
N GLN A 9 -19.04 21.03 -52.61
CA GLN A 9 -18.72 19.76 -51.95
C GLN A 9 -17.35 19.79 -51.27
N ALA A 10 -16.33 20.35 -51.92
CA ALA A 10 -15.02 20.52 -51.32
C ALA A 10 -15.08 21.38 -50.03
N THR A 11 -15.91 22.42 -50.03
CA THR A 11 -16.06 23.31 -48.87
C THR A 11 -16.73 22.58 -47.70
N ILE A 12 -17.77 21.79 -47.98
CA ILE A 12 -18.46 20.95 -46.98
C ILE A 12 -17.50 19.91 -46.38
N GLN A 13 -16.70 19.24 -47.21
CA GLN A 13 -15.71 18.26 -46.74
C GLN A 13 -14.65 18.89 -45.84
N ILE A 14 -14.12 20.06 -46.22
CA ILE A 14 -13.16 20.81 -45.39
C ILE A 14 -13.79 21.18 -44.04
N PHE A 15 -15.06 21.60 -44.03
CA PHE A 15 -15.77 21.90 -42.78
C PHE A 15 -15.89 20.67 -41.88
N HIS A 16 -16.36 19.53 -42.39
CA HIS A 16 -16.45 18.29 -41.61
C HIS A 16 -15.08 17.82 -41.09
N ALA A 17 -14.04 17.90 -41.91
CA ALA A 17 -12.69 17.55 -41.48
C ALA A 17 -12.20 18.45 -40.32
N ARG A 18 -12.53 19.75 -40.35
CA ARG A 18 -12.20 20.68 -39.25
C ARG A 18 -13.00 20.37 -37.99
N VAL A 19 -14.29 20.06 -38.10
CA VAL A 19 -15.12 19.66 -36.96
C VAL A 19 -14.59 18.38 -36.33
N ALA A 20 -14.34 17.33 -37.13
CA ALA A 20 -13.79 16.07 -36.63
C ALA A 20 -12.40 16.24 -36.00
N ALA A 21 -11.55 17.10 -36.56
CA ALA A 21 -10.24 17.42 -35.98
C ALA A 21 -10.38 18.16 -34.64
N ALA A 22 -11.32 19.11 -34.54
CA ALA A 22 -11.58 19.83 -33.29
C ALA A 22 -12.16 18.90 -32.21
N GLU A 23 -13.09 18.01 -32.56
CA GLU A 23 -13.60 16.99 -31.65
C GLU A 23 -12.48 16.07 -31.15
N LYS A 24 -11.64 15.56 -32.06
CA LYS A 24 -10.47 14.75 -31.71
C LYS A 24 -9.52 15.48 -30.76
N GLN A 25 -9.26 16.77 -31.00
CA GLN A 25 -8.45 17.58 -30.09
C GLN A 25 -9.10 17.70 -28.71
N GLY A 26 -10.42 17.91 -28.66
CA GLY A 26 -11.19 17.92 -27.41
C GLY A 26 -11.01 16.63 -26.61
N TYR A 27 -11.18 15.47 -27.26
CA TYR A 27 -10.96 14.17 -26.62
C TYR A 27 -9.53 13.99 -26.10
N ILE A 28 -8.51 14.38 -26.87
CA ILE A 28 -7.10 14.28 -26.44
C ILE A 28 -6.85 15.17 -25.21
N THR A 29 -7.36 16.40 -25.21
CA THR A 29 -7.19 17.31 -24.06
C THR A 29 -7.90 16.79 -22.82
N GLN A 30 -9.10 16.24 -22.96
CA GLN A 30 -9.83 15.65 -21.84
C GLN A 30 -9.10 14.42 -21.28
N ALA A 31 -8.58 13.54 -22.16
CA ALA A 31 -7.80 12.39 -21.74
C ALA A 31 -6.54 12.78 -20.97
N ALA A 32 -5.82 13.82 -21.42
CA ALA A 32 -4.64 14.34 -20.71
C ALA A 32 -5.00 14.93 -19.33
N ILE A 33 -6.11 15.65 -19.21
CA ILE A 33 -6.60 16.18 -17.93
C ILE A 33 -6.95 15.04 -16.98
N ASN A 34 -7.69 14.04 -17.46
CA ASN A 34 -8.08 12.88 -16.65
C ASN A 34 -6.84 12.10 -16.18
N GLU A 35 -5.84 11.93 -17.06
CA GLU A 35 -4.59 11.27 -16.70
C GLU A 35 -3.81 12.06 -15.64
N GLN A 36 -3.74 13.39 -15.77
CA GLN A 36 -3.09 14.23 -14.77
C GLN A 36 -3.81 14.14 -13.42
N GLN A 37 -5.15 14.20 -13.39
CA GLN A 37 -5.93 14.04 -12.18
C GLN A 37 -5.73 12.67 -11.53
N PHE A 38 -5.66 11.61 -12.34
CA PHE A 38 -5.33 10.27 -11.89
C PHE A 38 -3.95 10.23 -11.24
N GLN A 39 -2.92 10.76 -11.91
CA GLN A 39 -1.58 10.86 -11.33
C GLN A 39 -1.59 11.68 -10.04
N ASP A 40 -2.36 12.76 -9.96
CA ASP A 40 -2.42 13.60 -8.77
C ASP A 40 -3.05 12.90 -7.56
N THR A 41 -4.07 12.09 -7.81
CA THR A 41 -4.83 11.36 -6.77
C THR A 41 -4.11 10.09 -6.32
N TYR A 42 -3.39 9.41 -7.22
CA TYR A 42 -2.81 8.09 -6.97
C TYR A 42 -1.28 8.04 -6.95
N SER A 43 -0.59 9.17 -7.18
CA SER A 43 0.87 9.22 -7.02
C SER A 43 1.26 9.32 -5.54
N PRO A 44 2.12 8.42 -5.04
CA PRO A 44 2.50 8.41 -3.63
C PRO A 44 3.21 9.71 -3.25
N CYS A 45 2.92 10.23 -2.06
CA CYS A 45 3.46 11.48 -1.54
C CYS A 45 3.08 12.73 -2.37
N ASN A 46 1.99 12.69 -3.15
CA ASN A 46 1.39 13.89 -3.71
C ASN A 46 0.48 14.57 -2.66
N ALA A 47 0.31 15.89 -2.74
CA ALA A 47 -0.54 16.65 -1.82
C ALA A 47 -2.03 16.26 -1.93
N LEU A 48 -2.45 15.76 -3.09
CA LEU A 48 -3.82 15.30 -3.36
C LEU A 48 -3.98 13.79 -3.21
N SER A 49 -2.89 13.06 -2.92
CA SER A 49 -2.95 11.61 -2.75
C SER A 49 -3.04 11.23 -1.28
N LEU A 50 -3.80 10.17 -1.01
CA LEU A 50 -3.84 9.50 0.29
C LEU A 50 -2.68 8.51 0.46
N LEU A 51 -1.90 8.27 -0.60
CA LEU A 51 -0.83 7.29 -0.60
C LEU A 51 0.49 7.94 -0.20
N HIS A 52 1.27 7.26 0.61
CA HIS A 52 2.62 7.68 0.96
C HIS A 52 3.57 6.48 0.89
N ASP A 53 4.72 6.71 0.25
CA ASP A 53 5.83 5.76 0.29
C ASP A 53 6.74 6.14 1.46
N LEU A 54 7.02 5.16 2.32
CA LEU A 54 7.88 5.31 3.49
C LEU A 54 9.32 4.90 3.18
N GLN A 55 10.27 5.42 3.95
CA GLN A 55 11.70 5.09 3.82
C GLN A 55 12.01 3.61 4.07
N CYS A 56 11.15 2.90 4.80
CA CYS A 56 11.25 1.44 4.98
C CYS A 56 10.85 0.63 3.74
N GLY A 57 10.43 1.28 2.64
CA GLY A 57 10.04 0.63 1.40
C GLY A 57 8.55 0.28 1.28
N HIS A 58 7.79 0.39 2.37
CA HIS A 58 6.35 0.12 2.38
C HIS A 58 5.52 1.33 1.90
N ARG A 59 4.43 1.03 1.18
CA ARG A 59 3.39 1.99 0.85
C ARG A 59 2.26 1.93 1.87
N ILE A 60 1.79 3.10 2.27
CA ILE A 60 0.68 3.25 3.20
C ILE A 60 -0.39 4.15 2.59
N GLN A 61 -1.63 3.97 3.03
CA GLN A 61 -2.77 4.82 2.71
C GLN A 61 -3.31 5.45 4.00
N THR A 62 -3.51 6.75 3.98
CA THR A 62 -4.14 7.50 5.07
C THR A 62 -5.66 7.57 4.86
N GLU A 63 -6.39 7.75 5.95
CA GLU A 63 -7.85 7.92 5.91
C GLU A 63 -8.27 9.29 5.34
N TYR A 64 -7.42 10.29 5.50
CA TYR A 64 -7.63 11.67 5.05
C TYR A 64 -6.38 12.22 4.38
N LEU A 65 -6.54 13.28 3.57
CA LEU A 65 -5.43 13.97 2.92
C LEU A 65 -4.47 14.52 3.98
N ALA A 66 -3.21 14.06 3.93
CA ALA A 66 -2.21 14.36 4.92
C ALA A 66 -0.91 14.80 4.25
N SER A 67 -0.25 15.81 4.80
CA SER A 67 1.10 16.18 4.35
C SER A 67 2.11 15.07 4.68
N CYS A 68 3.14 14.92 3.84
CA CYS A 68 4.15 13.90 4.05
C CYS A 68 4.86 14.07 5.39
N GLY A 69 4.98 12.95 6.12
CA GLY A 69 5.67 12.88 7.40
C GLY A 69 7.19 12.80 7.24
N VAL A 70 7.91 12.89 8.35
CA VAL A 70 9.39 12.78 8.38
C VAL A 70 9.92 11.41 7.90
N LEU A 71 9.10 10.37 7.95
CA LEU A 71 9.45 9.00 7.51
C LEU A 71 9.06 8.71 6.05
N CYS A 72 8.46 9.67 5.34
CA CYS A 72 8.20 9.53 3.91
C CYS A 72 9.50 9.59 3.10
N VAL A 73 9.47 9.01 1.90
CA VAL A 73 10.54 9.16 0.90
C VAL A 73 10.73 10.64 0.53
N ARG A 74 9.64 11.42 0.50
CA ARG A 74 9.65 12.87 0.26
C ARG A 74 9.09 13.62 1.49
N PRO A 75 9.92 13.90 2.50
CA PRO A 75 9.44 14.52 3.74
C PRO A 75 9.07 15.99 3.55
N THR A 76 7.92 16.42 4.08
CA THR A 76 7.47 17.83 4.07
C THR A 76 7.27 18.41 5.47
N GLY A 77 7.81 17.75 6.51
CA GLY A 77 7.75 18.24 7.90
C GLY A 77 6.44 17.95 8.65
N GLY A 78 5.59 17.05 8.14
CA GLY A 78 4.41 16.57 8.87
C GLY A 78 4.75 15.56 9.98
N PRO A 79 3.79 15.22 10.86
CA PRO A 79 3.99 14.21 11.88
C PRO A 79 4.35 12.84 11.28
N PRO A 80 5.16 12.02 11.97
CA PRO A 80 5.53 10.70 11.47
C PRO A 80 4.32 9.78 11.27
N PHE A 81 4.40 8.95 10.24
CA PHE A 81 3.46 7.85 10.00
C PHE A 81 3.97 6.58 10.69
N VAL A 82 3.08 5.77 11.24
CA VAL A 82 3.44 4.42 11.70
C VAL A 82 3.32 3.48 10.51
N CYS A 83 4.36 2.71 10.22
CA CYS A 83 4.28 1.60 9.27
C CYS A 83 3.78 0.35 10.01
N PRO A 84 2.55 -0.14 9.75
CA PRO A 84 2.03 -1.30 10.47
C PRO A 84 2.87 -2.57 10.22
N THR A 85 3.39 -2.77 9.00
CA THR A 85 4.24 -3.93 8.68
C THR A 85 5.50 -3.96 9.54
N CYS A 86 6.28 -2.87 9.54
CA CYS A 86 7.50 -2.80 10.35
C CYS A 86 7.20 -2.93 11.85
N LEU A 87 6.06 -2.38 12.32
CA LEU A 87 5.67 -2.51 13.71
C LEU A 87 5.31 -3.96 14.07
N ILE A 88 4.59 -4.66 13.20
CA ILE A 88 4.28 -6.09 13.38
C ILE A 88 5.57 -6.91 13.43
N ASP A 89 6.56 -6.61 12.59
CA ASP A 89 7.84 -7.33 12.58
C ASP A 89 8.62 -7.12 13.89
N VAL A 90 8.65 -5.89 14.40
CA VAL A 90 9.25 -5.59 15.72
C VAL A 90 8.53 -6.35 16.83
N VAL A 91 7.19 -6.33 16.83
CA VAL A 91 6.39 -7.04 17.85
C VAL A 91 6.54 -8.56 17.73
N ARG A 92 6.63 -9.12 16.52
CA ARG A 92 6.91 -10.54 16.30
C ARG A 92 8.27 -10.92 16.90
N ALA A 93 9.28 -10.08 16.72
CA ALA A 93 10.59 -10.30 17.34
C ALA A 93 10.53 -10.21 18.88
N GLU A 94 9.79 -9.24 19.44
CA GLU A 94 9.59 -9.11 20.89
C GLU A 94 8.87 -10.32 21.48
N VAL A 95 7.77 -10.77 20.87
CA VAL A 95 7.02 -11.96 21.30
C VAL A 95 7.89 -13.21 21.22
N ALA A 96 8.70 -13.35 20.15
CA ALA A 96 9.63 -14.48 20.03
C ALA A 96 10.70 -14.45 21.14
N LEU A 97 11.21 -13.28 21.50
CA LEU A 97 12.17 -13.14 22.62
C LEU A 97 11.51 -13.45 23.97
N GLU A 98 10.27 -13.00 24.20
CA GLU A 98 9.52 -13.33 25.41
C GLU A 98 9.25 -14.84 25.51
N ASP A 99 8.82 -15.48 24.42
CA ASP A 99 8.59 -16.93 24.37
C ASP A 99 9.89 -17.72 24.65
N LEU A 100 11.04 -17.26 24.13
CA LEU A 100 12.35 -17.85 24.45
C LEU A 100 12.70 -17.72 25.93
N THR A 101 12.34 -16.60 26.58
CA THR A 101 12.60 -16.40 28.02
C THR A 101 11.63 -17.17 28.93
N LEU A 102 10.40 -17.39 28.49
CA LEU A 102 9.36 -18.09 29.25
C LEU A 102 9.52 -19.62 29.19
N GLN A 103 9.93 -20.17 28.03
CA GLN A 103 10.17 -21.62 27.89
C GLN A 103 11.31 -22.14 28.78
N LEU A 104 12.20 -21.26 29.27
CA LEU A 104 13.28 -21.65 30.18
C LEU A 104 12.80 -21.98 31.60
N ASN A 105 11.57 -21.61 31.98
CA ASN A 105 11.10 -21.74 33.38
C ASN A 105 9.78 -22.51 33.57
N ASP A 106 9.04 -22.84 32.51
CA ASP A 106 7.65 -23.31 32.65
C ASP A 106 7.43 -24.71 32.03
N ASP A 107 7.54 -25.75 32.87
CA ASP A 107 6.97 -27.11 32.67
C ASP A 107 5.43 -27.08 32.79
N ILE A 108 4.77 -26.15 32.10
CA ILE A 108 3.33 -25.92 32.24
C ILE A 108 2.54 -26.72 31.20
N SER A 109 1.98 -27.83 31.70
CA SER A 109 0.81 -28.58 31.21
C SER A 109 0.04 -27.94 30.03
N MET A 110 0.25 -28.51 28.83
CA MET A 110 -0.51 -28.28 27.59
C MET A 110 -2.02 -28.49 27.80
N LYS A 111 -2.78 -27.41 28.05
CA LYS A 111 -4.25 -27.47 28.07
C LYS A 111 -4.83 -26.46 27.06
N ASP A 112 -4.67 -26.80 25.79
CA ASP A 112 -5.48 -26.60 24.57
C ASP A 112 -6.46 -25.42 24.41
N ASN A 113 -6.23 -24.24 25.00
CA ASN A 113 -7.00 -23.04 24.63
C ASN A 113 -6.18 -21.73 24.71
N SER A 114 -4.86 -21.82 24.54
CA SER A 114 -4.03 -20.62 24.45
C SER A 114 -4.21 -19.94 23.09
N PRO A 115 -4.31 -18.60 23.04
CA PRO A 115 -4.34 -17.86 21.78
C PRO A 115 -3.07 -18.17 20.99
N THR A 116 -3.22 -18.30 19.67
CA THR A 116 -2.10 -18.54 18.76
C THR A 116 -1.04 -17.45 18.92
N GLN A 117 0.23 -17.77 18.65
CA GLN A 117 1.34 -16.81 18.75
C GLN A 117 1.08 -15.57 17.87
N GLU A 118 0.47 -15.78 16.70
CA GLU A 118 0.12 -14.69 15.79
C GLU A 118 -0.99 -13.79 16.33
N GLU A 119 -2.02 -14.33 16.99
CA GLU A 119 -3.02 -13.52 17.70
C GLU A 119 -2.40 -12.70 18.84
N LYS A 120 -1.46 -13.28 19.59
CA LYS A 120 -0.73 -12.54 20.63
C LYS A 120 0.05 -11.38 20.01
N ALA A 121 0.82 -11.64 18.95
CA ALA A 121 1.58 -10.62 18.23
C ALA A 121 0.68 -9.50 17.71
N ARG A 122 -0.47 -9.83 17.12
CA ARG A 122 -1.46 -8.83 16.67
C ARG A 122 -1.98 -7.97 17.83
N ARG A 123 -2.38 -8.59 18.95
CA ARG A 123 -2.86 -7.84 20.14
C ARG A 123 -1.80 -6.92 20.73
N PHE A 124 -0.53 -7.32 20.71
CA PHE A 124 0.57 -6.44 21.13
C PHE A 124 0.77 -5.30 20.13
N ALA A 125 0.79 -5.59 18.83
CA ALA A 125 0.90 -4.59 17.79
C ALA A 125 -0.20 -3.53 17.90
N ASP A 126 -1.46 -3.92 18.12
CA ASP A 126 -2.57 -2.99 18.28
C ASP A 126 -2.39 -2.05 19.49
N LYS A 127 -1.85 -2.56 20.61
CA LYS A 127 -1.53 -1.73 21.78
C LYS A 127 -0.43 -0.72 21.45
N TYR A 128 0.60 -1.13 20.73
CA TYR A 128 1.67 -0.24 20.27
C TYR A 128 1.13 0.83 19.31
N VAL A 129 0.28 0.46 18.35
CA VAL A 129 -0.39 1.41 17.46
C VAL A 129 -1.18 2.43 18.29
N GLN A 130 -2.01 1.99 19.23
CA GLN A 130 -2.79 2.90 20.10
C GLN A 130 -1.88 3.83 20.93
N ALA A 131 -0.75 3.33 21.43
CA ALA A 131 0.22 4.15 22.17
C ALA A 131 0.88 5.20 21.27
N MET A 132 1.22 4.84 20.03
CA MET A 132 1.79 5.77 19.04
C MET A 132 0.76 6.82 18.61
N VAL A 133 -0.50 6.43 18.42
CA VAL A 133 -1.60 7.38 18.12
C VAL A 133 -1.79 8.38 19.26
N LYS A 134 -1.72 7.93 20.53
CA LYS A 134 -1.74 8.83 21.69
C LYS A 134 -0.56 9.82 21.73
N LYS A 135 0.59 9.45 21.13
CA LYS A 135 1.77 10.33 20.97
C LYS A 135 1.65 11.30 19.77
N GLY A 136 0.54 11.25 19.02
CA GLY A 136 0.30 12.10 17.85
C GLY A 136 0.80 11.52 16.52
N TYR A 137 1.17 10.24 16.48
CA TYR A 137 1.46 9.56 15.21
C TYR A 137 0.15 9.29 14.45
N ARG A 138 0.22 9.30 13.12
CA ARG A 138 -0.94 9.06 12.26
C ARG A 138 -1.13 7.56 12.01
N THR A 139 -2.40 7.12 12.05
CA THR A 139 -2.81 5.77 11.65
C THR A 139 -2.78 5.65 10.13
N CYS A 140 -2.39 4.49 9.64
CA CYS A 140 -2.31 4.21 8.21
C CYS A 140 -2.67 2.76 7.92
N LYS A 141 -3.27 2.52 6.75
CA LYS A 141 -3.48 1.17 6.21
C LYS A 141 -2.29 0.81 5.32
N VAL A 142 -1.75 -0.40 5.47
CA VAL A 142 -0.72 -0.89 4.55
C VAL A 142 -1.38 -1.18 3.21
N VAL A 143 -0.73 -0.77 2.12
CA VAL A 143 -1.15 -1.13 0.77
C VAL A 143 0.03 -1.78 0.05
N SER A 144 -0.25 -2.86 -0.69
CA SER A 144 0.75 -3.52 -1.52
C SER A 144 1.37 -2.53 -2.52
N LYS A 145 2.67 -2.62 -2.74
CA LYS A 145 3.33 -1.80 -3.75
C LYS A 145 3.20 -2.53 -5.09
N LEU A 146 2.32 -2.05 -5.95
CA LEU A 146 2.28 -2.44 -7.35
C LEU A 146 3.07 -1.41 -8.16
N ASP A 147 3.89 -1.89 -9.10
CA ASP A 147 4.76 -1.02 -9.90
C ASP A 147 3.95 -0.08 -10.80
N GLU A 148 2.77 -0.50 -11.22
CA GLU A 148 1.83 0.32 -11.96
C GLU A 148 0.67 0.78 -11.06
N PRO A 149 0.55 2.09 -10.75
CA PRO A 149 -0.56 2.62 -9.97
C PRO A 149 -1.92 2.32 -10.59
N ARG A 150 -2.01 2.22 -11.92
CA ARG A 150 -3.24 1.85 -12.63
C ARG A 150 -3.71 0.44 -12.28
N LEU A 151 -2.80 -0.50 -12.08
CA LEU A 151 -3.15 -1.87 -11.70
C LEU A 151 -3.67 -1.96 -10.27
N GLN A 152 -3.19 -1.07 -9.38
CA GLN A 152 -3.62 -1.04 -7.99
C GLN A 152 -5.10 -0.69 -7.80
N PHE A 153 -5.65 0.08 -8.74
CA PHE A 153 -7.06 0.49 -8.74
C PHE A 153 -7.83 -0.11 -9.91
N PHE A 154 -7.27 -1.10 -10.60
CA PHE A 154 -7.90 -1.71 -11.76
C PHE A 154 -9.29 -2.23 -11.40
N ASP A 155 -9.43 -2.88 -10.25
CA ASP A 155 -10.72 -3.43 -9.84
C ASP A 155 -11.75 -2.34 -9.48
N GLN A 156 -11.29 -1.26 -8.83
CA GLN A 156 -12.16 -0.11 -8.56
C GLN A 156 -12.62 0.55 -9.87
N PHE A 157 -11.71 0.71 -10.83
CA PHE A 157 -11.99 1.29 -12.14
C PHE A 157 -12.98 0.44 -12.95
N MET A 158 -12.78 -0.88 -12.99
CA MET A 158 -13.69 -1.82 -13.64
C MET A 158 -15.10 -1.79 -13.05
N ARG A 159 -15.22 -1.57 -11.72
CA ARG A 159 -16.52 -1.40 -11.05
C ARG A 159 -17.18 -0.07 -11.40
N GLU A 160 -16.42 1.03 -11.41
CA GLU A 160 -16.95 2.37 -11.72
C GLU A 160 -17.43 2.47 -13.18
N ASP A 161 -16.73 1.84 -14.13
CA ASP A 161 -17.13 1.79 -15.54
C ASP A 161 -18.20 0.73 -15.85
N GLY A 162 -18.63 -0.05 -14.85
CA GLY A 162 -19.70 -1.04 -14.98
C GLY A 162 -19.30 -2.31 -15.76
N PHE A 163 -18.00 -2.57 -15.92
CA PHE A 163 -17.51 -3.77 -16.60
C PHE A 163 -17.60 -5.06 -15.76
N GLY A 164 -18.09 -4.95 -14.52
CA GLY A 164 -18.04 -6.06 -13.55
C GLY A 164 -16.61 -6.22 -13.04
N GLY A 165 -16.36 -5.74 -11.83
CA GLY A 165 -15.09 -6.01 -11.16
C GLY A 165 -14.89 -7.51 -10.97
N VAL A 166 -13.66 -7.92 -10.69
CA VAL A 166 -13.41 -9.23 -10.08
C VAL A 166 -14.27 -9.25 -8.83
N GLU A 167 -15.33 -10.07 -8.82
CA GLU A 167 -16.12 -10.24 -7.61
C GLU A 167 -15.14 -10.67 -6.54
N ASP A 168 -14.91 -9.80 -5.54
CA ASP A 168 -14.20 -10.18 -4.33
C ASP A 168 -15.01 -11.34 -3.79
N LYS A 169 -14.53 -12.56 -4.10
CA LYS A 169 -15.02 -13.79 -3.53
C LYS A 169 -14.97 -13.49 -2.04
N PRO A 170 -16.12 -13.33 -1.36
CA PRO A 170 -16.12 -12.74 -0.04
C PRO A 170 -15.21 -13.63 0.78
N GLU A 171 -14.01 -13.13 1.10
CA GLU A 171 -13.27 -13.68 2.20
C GLU A 171 -14.30 -13.65 3.32
N GLU A 172 -14.52 -14.80 3.95
CA GLU A 172 -15.31 -14.90 5.16
C GLU A 172 -14.59 -14.06 6.23
N GLU A 173 -14.62 -12.72 6.09
CA GLU A 173 -14.56 -11.79 7.19
C GLU A 173 -15.73 -12.25 8.05
N GLU A 174 -15.39 -12.99 9.10
CA GLU A 174 -16.27 -13.26 10.23
C GLU A 174 -16.87 -11.92 10.61
N SER A 175 -18.08 -11.66 10.11
CA SER A 175 -18.81 -10.43 10.37
C SER A 175 -18.74 -10.24 11.88
N PRO A 176 -18.16 -9.13 12.39
CA PRO A 176 -17.98 -8.96 13.81
C PRO A 176 -19.35 -9.10 14.43
N ARG A 177 -19.56 -10.22 15.13
CA ARG A 177 -20.86 -10.60 15.68
C ARG A 177 -21.36 -9.36 16.40
N LEU A 178 -22.40 -8.73 15.84
CA LEU A 178 -23.00 -7.53 16.40
C LEU A 178 -23.36 -7.87 17.84
N HIS A 179 -22.50 -7.44 18.78
CA HIS A 179 -22.75 -7.61 20.19
C HIS A 179 -24.08 -6.91 20.44
N LYS A 180 -25.11 -7.71 20.71
CA LYS A 180 -26.43 -7.23 21.10
C LYS A 180 -26.21 -6.23 22.21
N ARG A 181 -26.50 -4.96 21.92
CA ARG A 181 -26.51 -3.90 22.94
C ARG A 181 -27.31 -4.44 24.13
N PRO A 182 -26.79 -4.35 25.37
CA PRO A 182 -27.58 -4.67 26.54
C PRO A 182 -28.85 -3.83 26.46
N SER A 183 -30.00 -4.47 26.30
CA SER A 183 -31.27 -3.77 26.28
C SER A 183 -31.39 -3.05 27.62
N MET A 184 -31.67 -1.75 27.55
CA MET A 184 -32.02 -0.92 28.70
C MET A 184 -33.32 -1.45 29.31
N SER A 185 -33.18 -2.47 30.16
CA SER A 185 -34.25 -3.01 30.96
C SER A 185 -34.26 -2.17 32.23
N ALA A 186 -35.32 -1.40 32.38
CA ALA A 186 -35.56 -0.48 33.47
C ALA A 186 -35.14 -1.06 34.84
N HIS A 187 -34.22 -0.37 35.50
CA HIS A 187 -33.85 -0.63 36.90
C HIS A 187 -35.09 -0.50 37.79
N LYS A 188 -35.57 -1.61 38.34
CA LYS A 188 -36.35 -1.61 39.58
C LYS A 188 -35.37 -1.54 40.76
N ASN A 189 -35.60 -0.52 41.58
CA ASN A 189 -34.92 -0.20 42.82
C ASN A 189 -34.58 -1.45 43.65
N PHE A 190 -33.30 -1.68 43.91
CA PHE A 190 -32.86 -2.49 45.02
C PHE A 190 -32.07 -1.66 46.02
N THR A 191 -32.63 -1.67 47.21
CA THR A 191 -32.27 -0.98 48.43
C THR A 191 -30.89 -1.40 48.92
N LYS A 192 -29.99 -0.41 49.00
CA LYS A 192 -29.06 -0.14 50.11
C LYS A 192 -28.69 -1.36 50.99
N GLN A 193 -27.48 -1.87 50.81
CA GLN A 193 -26.69 -2.44 51.90
C GLN A 193 -25.21 -2.04 51.73
N ASP A 194 -24.78 -1.15 52.62
CA ASP A 194 -23.39 -0.94 53.00
C ASP A 194 -22.80 -2.28 53.46
N ILE A 195 -21.66 -2.69 52.90
CA ILE A 195 -20.60 -3.48 53.57
C ILE A 195 -19.32 -3.37 52.73
N GLY A 196 -18.22 -3.00 53.39
CA GLY A 196 -16.94 -3.65 53.12
C GLY A 196 -15.97 -2.96 52.17
N SER A 197 -15.27 -1.97 52.70
CA SER A 197 -13.95 -1.53 52.24
C SER A 197 -12.99 -2.71 52.02
N GLY A 198 -12.69 -3.03 50.77
CA GLY A 198 -11.57 -3.88 50.36
C GLY A 198 -10.79 -3.20 49.25
N ARG A 199 -9.74 -2.45 49.62
CA ARG A 199 -8.75 -1.90 48.68
C ARG A 199 -8.02 -3.05 47.99
N ALA A 200 -8.50 -3.45 46.82
CA ALA A 200 -7.72 -4.25 45.88
C ALA A 200 -6.70 -3.31 45.21
N HIS A 201 -5.45 -3.43 45.65
CA HIS A 201 -4.30 -2.79 45.05
C HIS A 201 -4.09 -3.43 43.67
N GLN A 202 -4.73 -2.88 42.63
CA GLN A 202 -4.33 -3.17 41.26
C GLN A 202 -2.97 -2.51 41.05
N SER A 203 -1.92 -3.31 41.13
CA SER A 203 -0.61 -2.96 40.62
C SER A 203 -0.72 -2.80 39.11
N SER A 204 -1.05 -1.59 38.67
CA SER A 204 -0.77 -1.14 37.31
C SER A 204 0.74 -1.28 37.11
N GLY A 205 1.16 -2.39 36.53
CA GLY A 205 2.53 -2.59 36.04
C GLY A 205 2.86 -1.42 35.15
N LYS A 206 3.64 -0.49 35.69
CA LYS A 206 4.18 0.66 35.00
C LYS A 206 5.24 0.09 34.07
N TRP A 207 4.83 -0.23 32.84
CA TRP A 207 5.76 -0.58 31.78
C TRP A 207 6.53 0.69 31.45
N ASP A 208 7.65 0.90 32.16
CA ASP A 208 8.63 1.93 31.85
C ASP A 208 9.23 1.56 30.48
N PHE A 209 8.57 2.05 29.43
CA PHE A 209 9.08 2.08 28.08
C PHE A 209 10.48 2.68 28.16
N ARG A 210 11.52 1.96 27.73
CA ARG A 210 12.86 2.54 27.59
C ARG A 210 12.72 3.69 26.60
N GLY A 211 12.59 4.90 27.15
CA GLY A 211 12.63 6.13 26.38
C GLY A 211 13.94 6.14 25.63
N THR A 212 13.84 6.12 24.31
CA THR A 212 14.92 6.57 23.45
C THR A 212 15.02 8.09 23.60
N ASP A 213 15.50 8.55 24.77
CA ASP A 213 15.85 9.95 25.04
C ASP A 213 17.20 10.31 24.36
N PHE A 214 17.48 9.72 23.19
CA PHE A 214 18.76 9.85 22.48
C PHE A 214 18.77 10.96 21.42
N LEU A 215 17.73 11.80 21.34
CA LEU A 215 17.65 12.87 20.33
C LEU A 215 17.19 14.21 20.90
N ALA A 216 17.81 14.65 21.98
CA ALA A 216 17.72 16.04 22.42
C ALA A 216 19.07 16.55 22.98
N GLU A 217 20.19 16.26 22.31
CA GLU A 217 21.39 17.09 22.48
C GLU A 217 21.36 18.25 21.49
N ARG A 218 20.91 19.35 22.07
CA ARG A 218 20.92 20.73 21.60
C ARG A 218 22.37 21.15 21.32
N HIS A 219 22.80 21.13 20.05
CA HIS A 219 24.01 21.85 19.63
C HIS A 219 23.68 23.33 19.41
N GLU A 220 23.82 24.12 20.47
CA GLU A 220 24.02 25.57 20.35
C GLU A 220 25.51 25.85 20.06
N GLY A 221 25.76 26.54 18.95
CA GLY A 221 26.88 27.48 18.80
C GLY A 221 28.30 26.93 18.75
N ALA A 222 28.77 26.57 17.57
CA ALA A 222 30.19 26.74 17.21
C ALA A 222 30.28 27.16 15.73
N ASP A 223 30.48 28.45 15.54
CA ASP A 223 30.89 29.07 14.28
C ASP A 223 32.28 28.55 13.91
N VAL A 224 32.34 27.61 12.95
CA VAL A 224 33.59 27.16 12.33
C VAL A 224 33.50 27.51 10.86
N THR A 225 34.07 28.67 10.55
CA THR A 225 34.44 29.09 9.19
C THR A 225 35.52 28.14 8.67
N LEU A 226 35.10 27.17 7.86
CA LEU A 226 36.01 26.27 7.16
C LEU A 226 36.04 26.64 5.68
N SER A 227 37.03 27.47 5.34
CA SER A 227 37.45 27.79 3.98
C SER A 227 37.84 26.49 3.27
N ILE A 228 37.09 26.09 2.25
CA ILE A 228 37.46 25.00 1.36
C ILE A 228 38.12 25.61 0.13
N ASP A 229 39.45 25.52 0.13
CA ASP A 229 40.30 25.77 -1.02
C ASP A 229 40.00 24.80 -2.16
N THR A 230 39.71 25.38 -3.31
CA THR A 230 39.84 24.82 -4.65
C THR A 230 41.14 24.02 -4.82
N THR A 231 41.04 22.72 -5.04
CA THR A 231 42.13 21.95 -5.66
C THR A 231 41.60 21.08 -6.80
N LYS A 232 41.87 21.54 -8.02
CA LYS A 232 41.82 20.77 -9.26
C LYS A 232 42.87 19.66 -9.24
N GLN A 233 42.46 18.40 -9.31
CA GLN A 233 43.17 17.29 -9.99
C GLN A 233 42.06 16.34 -10.48
N GLY A 234 41.89 16.02 -11.76
CA GLY A 234 42.90 15.70 -12.75
C GLY A 234 43.24 14.22 -12.65
N SER A 235 42.37 13.33 -13.16
CA SER A 235 42.73 11.94 -13.41
C SER A 235 41.81 11.33 -14.48
N GLU A 236 42.20 11.53 -15.73
CA GLU A 236 41.95 10.60 -16.82
C GLU A 236 42.59 9.25 -16.48
N ARG A 237 41.83 8.13 -16.48
CA ARG A 237 42.34 6.88 -17.04
C ARG A 237 41.31 5.74 -17.13
N ALA A 238 41.37 5.12 -18.29
CA ALA A 238 41.23 3.69 -18.56
C ALA A 238 39.81 3.11 -18.75
N GLN A 239 39.37 3.20 -20.01
CA GLN A 239 38.84 2.06 -20.75
C GLN A 239 39.66 0.77 -20.47
N ARG A 240 38.97 -0.28 -20.04
CA ARG A 240 39.22 -1.72 -20.30
C ARG A 240 37.87 -2.38 -20.02
N GLY A 241 37.20 -2.98 -20.99
CA GLY A 241 37.71 -4.08 -21.80
C GLY A 241 37.54 -5.35 -20.97
N GLY A 242 36.32 -5.89 -20.97
CA GLY A 242 35.91 -7.07 -20.22
C GLY A 242 34.84 -7.82 -20.97
N GLU A 243 35.18 -8.26 -22.19
CA GLU A 243 34.47 -9.34 -22.89
C GLU A 243 34.75 -10.63 -22.11
N ALA A 244 33.82 -11.00 -21.23
CA ALA A 244 33.81 -12.30 -20.58
C ALA A 244 32.73 -13.16 -21.23
N ALA A 245 33.20 -14.27 -21.80
CA ALA A 245 32.46 -15.30 -22.49
C ALA A 245 31.14 -15.71 -21.80
N MET A 246 30.03 -15.52 -22.51
CA MET A 246 28.80 -16.27 -22.31
C MET A 246 28.80 -17.39 -23.35
N ASP A 247 29.66 -18.38 -23.11
CA ASP A 247 29.73 -19.60 -23.91
C ASP A 247 28.99 -20.69 -23.13
N SER A 248 28.09 -21.39 -23.83
CA SER A 248 27.46 -22.66 -23.44
C SER A 248 26.53 -22.69 -22.20
N LEU A 249 25.24 -22.40 -22.42
CA LEU A 249 24.13 -22.96 -21.63
C LEU A 249 23.43 -24.03 -22.50
N PRO A 250 23.37 -25.30 -22.07
CA PRO A 250 22.92 -26.40 -22.92
C PRO A 250 21.40 -26.37 -23.17
N GLU A 251 21.05 -26.75 -24.40
CA GLU A 251 19.73 -27.05 -24.95
C GLU A 251 19.01 -28.17 -24.16
N HIS A 252 18.47 -27.86 -22.98
CA HIS A 252 17.74 -28.82 -22.14
C HIS A 252 16.30 -28.43 -21.81
N PHE A 253 15.63 -27.69 -22.71
CA PHE A 253 14.19 -27.38 -22.60
C PHE A 253 13.35 -27.97 -23.75
N ALA A 254 13.83 -29.02 -24.42
CA ALA A 254 13.15 -29.54 -25.60
C ALA A 254 11.93 -30.44 -25.31
N ASP A 255 11.68 -30.92 -24.09
CA ASP A 255 10.61 -31.92 -23.85
C ASP A 255 9.94 -31.81 -22.47
N SER A 256 9.65 -30.58 -22.00
CA SER A 256 8.61 -30.43 -20.97
C SER A 256 7.25 -30.46 -21.66
N HIS A 257 6.76 -31.67 -21.93
CA HIS A 257 5.38 -31.93 -22.35
C HIS A 257 4.46 -31.51 -21.20
N VAL A 258 4.00 -30.26 -21.22
CA VAL A 258 2.97 -29.79 -20.30
C VAL A 258 1.68 -30.45 -20.78
N ASP A 259 1.21 -31.45 -20.04
CA ASP A 259 -0.12 -32.02 -20.23
C ASP A 259 -1.14 -30.93 -19.93
N LEU A 260 -1.54 -30.21 -20.97
CA LEU A 260 -2.62 -29.25 -20.89
C LEU A 260 -3.92 -30.03 -20.64
N PRO A 261 -4.77 -29.56 -19.71
CA PRO A 261 -6.08 -30.13 -19.54
C PRO A 261 -6.86 -30.10 -20.87
N PRO A 262 -7.73 -31.09 -21.11
CA PRO A 262 -8.55 -31.11 -22.31
C PRO A 262 -9.31 -29.80 -22.43
N GLU A 263 -9.23 -29.18 -23.62
CA GLU A 263 -9.87 -27.90 -23.88
C GLU A 263 -11.39 -28.06 -23.85
N ASP A 264 -12.07 -27.06 -23.29
CA ASP A 264 -13.53 -26.98 -23.28
C ASP A 264 -14.03 -26.57 -24.68
N ASP A 265 -15.25 -26.99 -25.03
CA ASP A 265 -15.87 -26.75 -26.35
C ASP A 265 -15.91 -25.23 -26.67
N ALA A 266 -16.04 -24.40 -25.63
CA ALA A 266 -16.02 -22.95 -25.75
C ALA A 266 -14.67 -22.38 -26.20
N THR A 267 -13.55 -22.91 -25.67
CA THR A 267 -12.20 -22.48 -26.06
C THR A 267 -11.83 -22.94 -27.47
N GLU A 268 -12.31 -24.11 -27.90
CA GLU A 268 -12.10 -24.57 -29.28
C GLU A 268 -12.83 -23.67 -30.29
N ALA A 269 -14.07 -23.27 -29.98
CA ALA A 269 -14.85 -22.38 -30.84
C ALA A 269 -14.18 -21.02 -31.04
N VAL A 270 -13.60 -20.45 -29.98
CA VAL A 270 -12.88 -19.16 -30.04
C VAL A 270 -11.61 -19.29 -30.89
N ARG A 271 -10.83 -20.37 -30.73
CA ARG A 271 -9.64 -20.60 -31.56
C ARG A 271 -9.99 -20.70 -33.04
N LYS A 272 -11.02 -21.49 -33.38
CA LYS A 272 -11.51 -21.61 -34.76
C LYS A 272 -11.96 -20.27 -35.34
N ALA A 273 -12.62 -19.44 -34.54
CA ALA A 273 -13.01 -18.10 -34.99
C ALA A 273 -11.77 -17.23 -35.30
N ILE A 274 -10.76 -17.23 -34.43
CA ILE A 274 -9.52 -16.47 -34.64
C ILE A 274 -8.79 -16.95 -35.90
N GLU A 275 -8.69 -18.26 -36.12
CA GLU A 275 -8.08 -18.83 -37.32
C GLU A 275 -8.83 -18.45 -38.61
N MET A 276 -10.17 -18.45 -38.59
CA MET A 276 -10.95 -18.00 -39.75
C MET A 276 -10.78 -16.51 -40.04
N PHE A 277 -10.63 -15.67 -39.00
CA PHE A 277 -10.39 -14.23 -39.19
C PHE A 277 -8.96 -13.93 -39.66
N ALA A 278 -7.98 -14.76 -39.32
CA ALA A 278 -6.59 -14.59 -39.77
C ALA A 278 -6.38 -14.95 -41.26
N LEU A 279 -7.34 -15.67 -41.87
CA LEU A 279 -7.29 -16.08 -43.27
C LEU A 279 -8.08 -15.16 -44.22
N MET A 280 -8.78 -14.14 -43.70
CA MET A 280 -9.45 -13.09 -44.48
C MET A 280 -8.56 -11.85 -44.61
#